data_AF-A0A150UQ12-F1
#
_entry.id   AF-A0A150UQ12-F1
#
_cell.length_a   1.000
_cell.length_b   1.000
_cell.length_c   1.000
_cell.angle_alpha   90.00
_cell.angle_beta   90.00
_cell.angle_gamma   90.00
#
_symmetry.space_group_name_H-M   'P 1'
#
loop_
_entity.id
_entity.type
_entity.pdbx_description
1 polymer ?
#
loop_
_entity_poly.entity_id
_entity_poly.type
_entity_poly.pdbx_seq_one_letter_code
_entity_poly.pdbx_strand_id
1 'polypeptide(L)'
;AASSPASKNTFQISFDIGFPITEIQLDGTFYVTKPETKHGVVNKFNITAQLLYELQGEQYLNPDVVADLSRIRVDGTPTPNRVYVSGITGHPSPATTKVMIASTGGYQAEALYHVNGLDLEAKTQMMRS
;
A
#
# COMPACT_ATOMS: atom_id res chain seq x y z
N ALA A 1 8.22 -11.90 -50.40
CA ALA A 1 6.88 -11.88 -49.79
C ALA A 1 7.02 -12.16 -48.31
N ALA A 2 6.58 -11.23 -47.47
CA ALA A 2 6.78 -11.22 -46.03
C ALA A 2 5.85 -12.23 -45.31
N SER A 3 6.37 -12.88 -44.28
CA SER A 3 5.55 -13.32 -43.15
C SER A 3 6.27 -12.88 -41.87
N SER A 4 5.73 -11.83 -41.25
CA SER A 4 6.20 -11.29 -39.98
C SER A 4 5.72 -12.22 -38.85
N PRO A 5 6.58 -12.65 -37.90
CA PRO A 5 6.09 -13.25 -36.67
C PRO A 5 5.58 -12.09 -35.81
N ALA A 6 4.26 -12.07 -35.60
CA ALA A 6 3.63 -11.16 -34.67
C ALA A 6 4.37 -11.18 -33.33
N SER A 7 5.03 -10.07 -32.98
CA SER A 7 5.51 -9.88 -31.62
C SER A 7 4.26 -9.83 -30.76
N LYS A 8 4.10 -10.82 -29.88
CA LYS A 8 3.13 -10.78 -28.81
C LYS A 8 3.53 -9.63 -27.88
N ASN A 9 3.15 -8.40 -28.24
CA ASN A 9 3.13 -7.27 -27.32
C ASN A 9 1.97 -7.49 -26.35
N THR A 10 2.10 -8.54 -25.53
CA THR A 10 1.38 -8.62 -24.27
C THR A 10 1.90 -7.42 -23.49
N PHE A 11 1.00 -6.50 -23.13
CA PHE A 11 1.27 -5.40 -22.21
C PHE A 11 1.71 -5.98 -20.87
N GLN A 12 2.96 -6.42 -20.77
CA GLN A 12 3.60 -6.74 -19.52
C GLN A 12 4.06 -5.41 -18.93
N ILE A 13 3.09 -4.69 -18.35
CA ILE A 13 3.38 -3.53 -17.53
C ILE A 13 3.93 -4.04 -16.18
N SER A 14 5.10 -4.68 -16.21
CA SER A 14 5.89 -4.88 -15.01
C SER A 14 6.58 -3.55 -14.73
N PHE A 15 5.87 -2.63 -14.05
CA PHE A 15 6.52 -1.46 -13.50
C PHE A 15 7.56 -1.94 -12.49
N ASP A 16 8.83 -1.58 -12.70
CA ASP A 16 9.89 -1.83 -11.74
C ASP A 16 9.78 -0.83 -10.56
N ILE A 17 8.76 -1.04 -9.73
CA ILE A 17 8.43 -0.19 -8.58
C ILE A 17 9.31 -0.58 -7.40
N GLY A 18 9.93 0.42 -6.78
CA GLY A 18 10.73 0.22 -5.58
C GLY A 18 9.85 0.16 -4.33
N PHE A 19 10.18 -0.73 -3.41
CA PHE A 19 9.61 -0.68 -2.07
C PHE A 19 10.18 0.52 -1.29
N PRO A 20 9.38 1.19 -0.47
CA PRO A 20 9.87 2.22 0.43
C PRO A 20 10.92 1.65 1.40
N ILE A 21 11.91 2.48 1.74
CA ILE A 21 12.95 2.20 2.73
C ILE A 21 12.73 3.16 3.90
N THR A 22 12.79 2.65 5.13
CA THR A 22 12.72 3.47 6.33
C THR A 22 14.10 3.56 6.98
N GLU A 23 14.63 4.78 7.06
CA GLU A 23 15.91 5.12 7.69
C GLU A 23 15.63 5.64 9.11
N ILE A 24 15.76 4.76 10.12
CA ILE A 24 15.42 5.06 11.52
C ILE A 24 16.61 5.67 12.25
N GLN A 25 16.37 6.79 12.93
CA GLN A 25 17.35 7.49 13.76
C GLN A 25 17.34 6.97 15.21
N LEU A 26 18.39 7.30 15.96
CA LEU A 26 18.56 6.84 17.34
C LEU A 26 17.43 7.31 18.28
N ASP A 27 16.82 8.47 17.99
CA ASP A 27 15.72 9.05 18.76
C ASP A 27 14.33 8.51 18.36
N GLY A 28 14.28 7.54 17.44
CA GLY A 28 13.04 6.93 16.95
C GLY A 28 12.33 7.71 15.85
N THR A 29 12.82 8.89 15.49
CA THR A 29 12.35 9.59 14.27
C THR A 29 12.95 8.92 13.03
N PHE A 30 12.35 9.11 11.87
CA PHE A 30 12.83 8.42 10.66
C PHE A 30 12.52 9.16 9.37
N TYR A 31 13.25 8.78 8.33
CA TYR A 31 12.92 9.15 6.96
C TYR A 31 12.36 7.96 6.20
N VAL A 32 11.35 8.18 5.37
CA VAL A 32 10.90 7.23 4.37
C VAL A 32 11.43 7.66 3.01
N THR A 33 12.13 6.76 2.32
CA THR A 33 12.76 6.96 1.02
C THR A 33 12.44 5.82 0.06
N LYS A 34 13.00 5.85 -1.15
CA LYS A 34 12.98 4.73 -2.10
C LYS A 34 14.32 4.65 -2.82
N PRO A 35 14.70 3.49 -3.39
CA PRO A 35 15.82 3.43 -4.31
C PRO A 35 15.68 4.42 -5.48
N GLU A 36 16.74 5.15 -5.80
CA GLU A 36 16.74 6.14 -6.88
C GLU A 36 16.49 5.51 -8.25
N THR A 37 17.00 4.29 -8.45
CA THR A 37 16.91 3.55 -9.71
C THR A 37 15.54 2.95 -10.01
N LYS A 38 14.62 2.96 -9.04
CA LYS A 38 13.30 2.33 -9.15
C LYS A 38 12.20 3.35 -9.42
N HIS A 39 11.15 2.93 -10.12
CA HIS A 39 9.95 3.74 -10.32
C HIS A 39 9.14 3.89 -9.02
N GLY A 40 8.15 4.79 -9.06
CA GLY A 40 7.31 5.13 -7.92
C GLY A 40 7.66 6.50 -7.32
N VAL A 41 6.86 6.93 -6.36
CA VAL A 41 7.00 8.23 -5.68
C VAL A 41 6.87 7.99 -4.18
N VAL A 42 7.68 8.68 -3.38
CA VAL A 42 7.50 8.78 -1.93
C VAL A 42 7.22 10.24 -1.61
N ASN A 43 6.07 10.54 -1.01
CA ASN A 43 5.72 11.91 -0.62
C ASN A 43 4.81 11.91 0.60
N LYS A 44 4.62 13.08 1.23
CA LYS A 44 3.80 13.20 2.44
C LYS A 44 2.41 12.57 2.27
N PHE A 45 1.78 12.72 1.10
CA PHE A 45 0.43 12.25 0.86
C PHE A 45 0.33 10.72 0.83
N ASN A 46 1.24 10.03 0.16
CA ASN A 46 1.18 8.57 0.10
C ASN A 46 1.57 7.90 1.41
N ILE A 47 2.53 8.47 2.15
CA ILE A 47 2.87 8.01 3.50
C ILE A 47 1.69 8.23 4.45
N THR A 48 1.01 9.38 4.35
CA THR A 48 -0.20 9.64 5.15
C THR A 48 -1.33 8.68 4.80
N ALA A 49 -1.55 8.39 3.52
CA ALA A 49 -2.57 7.45 3.08
C ALA A 49 -2.29 6.03 3.59
N GLN A 50 -1.04 5.55 3.48
CA GLN A 50 -0.66 4.24 4.00
C GLN A 50 -0.87 4.15 5.51
N LEU A 51 -0.43 5.17 6.24
CA LEU A 51 -0.64 5.25 7.68
C LEU A 51 -2.14 5.12 8.00
N LEU A 52 -2.98 5.98 7.42
CA LEU A 52 -4.42 5.97 7.69
C LEU A 52 -5.12 4.66 7.31
N TYR A 53 -4.60 3.91 6.33
CA TYR A 53 -5.14 2.61 5.97
C TYR A 53 -4.93 1.55 7.07
N GLU A 54 -3.85 1.68 7.84
CA GLU A 54 -3.46 0.70 8.87
C GLU A 54 -3.96 1.07 10.28
N LEU A 55 -4.27 2.35 10.53
CA LEU A 55 -4.66 2.80 11.87
C LEU A 55 -6.08 2.38 12.24
N GLN A 56 -6.20 1.81 13.45
CA GLN A 56 -7.48 1.56 14.12
C GLN A 56 -7.76 2.60 15.22
N GLY A 57 -6.89 3.60 15.38
CA GLY A 57 -6.91 4.62 16.42
C GLY A 57 -5.52 5.19 16.69
N GLU A 58 -5.40 6.03 17.72
CA GLU A 58 -4.13 6.64 18.12
C GLU A 58 -3.16 5.64 18.75
N GLN A 59 -3.67 4.59 19.39
CA GLN A 59 -2.86 3.51 19.96
C GLN A 59 -2.82 2.33 19.00
N TYR A 60 -1.65 1.99 18.50
CA TYR A 60 -1.42 0.87 17.61
C TYR A 60 -0.74 -0.28 18.37
N LEU A 61 -1.50 -1.34 18.62
CA LEU A 61 -1.11 -2.44 19.49
C LEU A 61 -0.23 -3.47 18.74
N ASN A 62 1.03 -3.59 19.15
CA ASN A 62 1.91 -4.71 18.77
C ASN A 62 2.18 -5.62 19.98
N PRO A 63 2.64 -6.87 19.78
CA PRO A 63 2.91 -7.80 20.88
C PRO A 63 3.93 -7.28 21.90
N ASP A 64 4.95 -6.55 21.44
CA ASP A 64 6.07 -6.11 22.28
C ASP A 64 5.93 -4.66 22.77
N VAL A 65 5.15 -3.83 22.06
CA VAL A 65 5.03 -2.39 22.33
C VAL A 65 3.69 -1.86 21.82
N VAL A 66 3.10 -0.92 22.55
CA VAL A 66 2.00 -0.11 22.01
C VAL A 66 2.58 1.16 21.41
N ALA A 67 2.43 1.36 20.11
CA ALA A 67 2.84 2.61 19.47
C ALA A 67 1.77 3.69 19.70
N ASP A 68 2.19 4.83 20.22
CA ASP A 68 1.36 6.02 20.42
C ASP A 68 1.58 6.99 19.26
N LEU A 69 0.52 7.20 18.51
CA LEU A 69 0.48 7.99 17.28
C LEU A 69 -0.24 9.32 17.48
N SER A 70 -0.65 9.66 18.70
CA SER A 70 -1.42 10.89 19.01
C SER A 70 -0.69 12.18 18.61
N ARG A 71 0.64 12.13 18.47
CA ARG A 71 1.49 13.27 18.10
C ARG A 71 2.26 13.05 16.81
N ILE A 72 1.88 12.05 16.01
CA ILE A 72 2.57 11.75 14.76
C ILE A 72 2.57 12.97 13.82
N ARG A 73 3.71 13.23 13.19
CA ARG A 73 3.87 14.23 12.14
C ARG A 73 4.53 13.58 10.94
N VAL A 74 3.98 13.86 9.77
CA VAL A 74 4.49 13.43 8.47
C VAL A 74 4.79 14.69 7.67
N ASP A 75 6.06 14.95 7.40
CA ASP A 75 6.51 16.19 6.77
C ASP A 75 7.36 15.90 5.53
N GLY A 76 7.08 16.65 4.46
CA GLY A 76 7.93 16.60 3.27
C GLY A 76 9.30 17.22 3.55
N THR A 77 10.31 16.80 2.80
CA THR A 77 11.63 17.43 2.83
C THR A 77 11.91 18.16 1.52
N PRO A 78 12.92 19.05 1.46
CA PRO A 78 13.38 19.63 0.20
C PRO A 78 13.91 18.58 -0.80
N THR A 79 14.30 17.40 -0.30
CA THR A 79 14.79 16.30 -1.13
C THR A 79 13.61 15.51 -1.73
N PRO A 80 13.55 15.32 -3.05
CA PRO A 80 12.53 14.49 -3.68
C PRO A 80 12.54 13.06 -3.13
N ASN A 81 11.37 12.43 -3.05
CA ASN A 81 11.22 11.05 -2.56
C ASN A 81 11.74 10.81 -1.14
N ARG A 82 11.71 11.85 -0.30
CA ARG A 82 12.14 11.77 1.09
C ARG A 82 11.14 12.49 1.98
N VAL A 83 10.59 11.75 2.93
CA VAL A 83 9.58 12.21 3.90
C VAL A 83 10.12 11.97 5.29
N TYR A 84 10.00 12.96 6.16
CA TYR A 84 10.36 12.86 7.57
C TYR A 84 9.13 12.52 8.41
N VAL A 85 9.28 11.57 9.33
CA VAL A 85 8.23 11.16 10.26
C VAL A 85 8.74 11.26 11.69
N SER A 86 7.93 11.85 12.57
CA SER A 86 8.30 12.09 13.97
C SER A 86 7.07 12.06 14.89
N GLY A 87 7.32 12.13 16.20
CA GLY A 87 6.26 12.26 17.21
C GLY A 87 5.56 10.94 17.58
N ILE A 88 6.09 9.81 17.13
CA ILE A 88 5.67 8.47 17.57
C ILE A 88 6.44 8.11 18.84
N THR A 89 5.72 7.63 19.85
CA THR A 89 6.32 7.10 21.08
C THR A 89 5.81 5.69 21.36
N GLY A 90 6.40 5.01 22.36
CA GLY A 90 6.01 3.66 22.74
C GLY A 90 5.59 3.58 24.21
N HIS A 91 4.59 2.74 24.48
CA HIS A 91 4.20 2.30 25.83
C HIS A 91 4.48 0.79 25.99
N PRO A 92 4.52 0.26 27.23
CA PRO A 92 4.67 -1.18 27.47
C PRO A 92 3.66 -2.02 26.67
N SER A 93 4.02 -3.28 26.43
CA SER A 93 3.17 -4.21 25.67
C SER A 93 1.74 -4.30 26.24
N PRO A 94 0.74 -4.51 25.37
CA PRO A 94 -0.64 -4.69 25.83
C PRO A 94 -0.79 -5.99 26.62
N ALA A 95 -1.72 -6.02 27.57
CA ALA A 95 -2.02 -7.21 28.37
C ALA A 95 -2.58 -8.39 27.54
N THR A 96 -2.89 -8.17 26.26
CA THR A 96 -3.43 -9.18 25.34
C THR A 96 -2.63 -9.20 24.04
N THR A 97 -2.43 -10.38 23.45
CA THR A 97 -1.73 -10.54 22.18
C THR A 97 -2.72 -10.71 21.04
N LYS A 98 -2.56 -9.91 19.97
CA LYS A 98 -3.35 -10.07 18.73
C LYS A 98 -2.86 -11.31 17.98
N VAL A 99 -3.75 -12.27 17.76
CA VAL A 99 -3.46 -13.51 17.03
C VAL A 99 -4.27 -13.55 15.73
N MET A 100 -3.62 -13.89 14.62
CA MET A 100 -4.30 -14.24 13.37
C MET A 100 -4.39 -15.76 13.27
N ILE A 101 -5.59 -16.29 13.08
CA ILE A 101 -5.80 -17.70 12.73
C ILE A 101 -6.20 -17.72 11.26
N ALA A 102 -5.31 -18.23 10.41
CA ALA A 102 -5.60 -18.46 9.00
C ALA A 102 -5.76 -19.96 8.76
N SER A 103 -6.84 -20.33 8.07
CA SER A 103 -7.11 -21.70 7.62
C SER A 103 -7.48 -21.66 6.14
N THR A 104 -7.26 -22.75 5.42
CA THR A 104 -7.71 -22.90 4.04
C THR A 104 -9.24 -22.81 4.00
N GLY A 105 -9.77 -21.71 3.44
CA GLY A 105 -11.20 -21.41 3.38
C GLY A 105 -11.95 -22.07 2.21
N GLY A 106 -11.30 -22.99 1.48
CA GLY A 106 -11.79 -23.50 0.20
C GLY A 106 -11.36 -22.63 -0.97
N TYR A 107 -12.00 -22.82 -2.13
CA TYR A 107 -11.77 -22.04 -3.34
C TYR A 107 -12.99 -21.16 -3.63
N GLN A 108 -12.76 -19.89 -3.91
CA GLN A 108 -13.79 -18.94 -4.31
C GLN A 108 -13.43 -18.41 -5.70
N ALA A 109 -14.39 -18.44 -6.62
CA ALA A 109 -14.25 -17.87 -7.95
C ALA A 109 -15.23 -16.70 -8.06
N GLU A 110 -14.70 -15.50 -8.29
CA GLU A 110 -15.49 -14.30 -8.53
C GLU A 110 -15.22 -13.76 -9.93
N ALA A 111 -16.27 -13.23 -10.56
CA ALA A 111 -16.17 -12.51 -11.82
C ALA A 111 -16.78 -11.12 -11.61
N LEU A 112 -15.98 -10.08 -11.84
CA LEU A 112 -16.43 -8.69 -11.81
C LEU A 112 -16.50 -8.15 -13.24
N TYR A 113 -17.68 -7.67 -13.63
CA TYR A 113 -17.91 -7.08 -14.94
C TYR A 113 -18.16 -5.57 -14.79
N HIS A 114 -17.34 -4.75 -15.43
CA HIS A 114 -17.59 -3.32 -15.56
C HIS A 114 -18.34 -3.07 -16.87
N VAL A 115 -19.61 -2.68 -16.76
CA VAL A 115 -20.42 -2.32 -17.94
C VAL A 115 -20.39 -0.81 -18.11
N ASN A 116 -19.81 -0.36 -19.22
CA ASN A 116 -19.63 1.05 -19.56
C ASN A 116 -19.93 1.33 -21.05
N GLY A 117 -20.15 2.61 -21.37
CA GLY A 117 -20.49 3.09 -22.71
C GLY A 117 -21.98 2.97 -23.07
N LEU A 118 -22.29 3.03 -24.37
CA LEU A 118 -23.66 2.90 -24.90
C LEU A 118 -24.20 1.46 -24.73
N ASP A 119 -25.52 1.31 -24.85
CA ASP A 119 -26.26 0.04 -24.77
C ASP A 119 -26.07 -0.70 -23.43
N LEU A 120 -25.97 0.08 -22.36
CA LEU A 120 -25.70 -0.40 -21.00
C LEU A 120 -26.74 -1.43 -20.54
N GLU A 121 -28.00 -1.22 -20.90
CA GLU A 121 -29.12 -2.07 -20.52
C GLU A 121 -29.06 -3.44 -21.21
N ALA A 122 -28.75 -3.46 -22.51
CA ALA A 122 -28.57 -4.71 -23.28
C ALA A 122 -27.36 -5.52 -22.79
N LYS A 123 -26.22 -4.86 -22.54
CA LYS A 123 -25.02 -5.51 -21.99
C LYS A 123 -25.26 -6.05 -20.59
N THR A 124 -25.99 -5.32 -19.75
CA THR A 124 -26.34 -5.76 -18.40
C THR A 124 -27.27 -6.97 -18.46
N GLN A 125 -28.23 -6.99 -19.38
CA GLN A 125 -29.12 -8.13 -19.55
C GLN A 125 -28.38 -9.39 -20.01
N MET A 126 -27.41 -9.26 -20.92
CA MET A 126 -26.55 -10.38 -21.34
C MET A 126 -25.76 -10.99 -20.18
N MET A 127 -25.32 -10.18 -19.21
CA MET A 127 -24.56 -10.67 -18.05
C MET A 127 -25.45 -11.33 -16.98
N ARG A 128 -26.78 -11.19 -17.08
CA ARG A 128 -27.74 -11.76 -16.13
C ARG A 128 -28.32 -13.12 -16.57
N SER A 129 -28.13 -13.49 -17.83
CA SER A 129 -28.60 -14.77 -18.41
C SER A 129 -27.50 -15.81 -18.43
#